data_AF-A0A668VFC8-F1
#
_entry.id   AF-A0A668VFC8-F1
#
_cell.length_a   1.000
_cell.length_b   1.000
_cell.length_c   1.000
_cell.angle_alpha   90.00
_cell.angle_beta   90.00
_cell.angle_gamma   90.00
#
_symmetry.space_group_name_H-M   'P 1'
#
loop_
_entity.id
_entity.type
_entity.pdbx_description
1 polymer ?
#
loop_
_entity_poly.entity_id
_entity_poly.type
_entity_poly.pdbx_seq_one_letter_code
_entity_poly.pdbx_strand_id
1 'polypeptide(L)'
;MADVLSVLRQYNIQKKEIVAKGDEVIFGEFSWPKNVKTNYIISGTGKEGQPKEYYTLDSILFLLNNVHLPHPSYVRRAAVSALDQDIEIDKVGIF
;
A
#
# COMPACT_ATOMS: atom_id res chain seq x y z
N MET A 1 3.43 14.66 13.88
CA MET A 1 4.30 13.64 13.26
C MET A 1 3.51 13.10 12.07
N ALA A 2 4.04 13.17 10.85
CA ALA A 2 3.31 12.73 9.66
C ALA A 2 3.61 11.25 9.39
N ASP A 3 2.57 10.42 9.37
CA ASP A 3 2.70 9.01 9.00
C ASP A 3 3.00 8.87 7.50
N VAL A 4 3.73 7.81 7.14
CA VAL A 4 4.11 7.53 5.74
C VAL A 4 2.92 7.54 4.77
N LEU A 5 1.74 7.14 5.26
CA LEU A 5 0.50 7.09 4.49
C LEU A 5 -0.05 8.49 4.18
N SER A 6 0.03 9.39 5.15
CA SER A 6 -0.32 10.80 5.00
C SER A 6 0.60 11.48 3.99
N VAL A 7 1.90 11.17 4.06
CA VAL A 7 2.90 11.65 3.09
C VAL A 7 2.62 11.10 1.70
N LEU A 8 2.43 9.78 1.55
CA LEU A 8 2.09 9.13 0.28
C LEU A 8 0.83 9.75 -0.35
N ARG A 9 -0.24 9.93 0.44
CA ARG A 9 -1.48 10.56 -0.02
C ARG A 9 -1.23 11.99 -0.49
N GLN A 10 -0.48 12.78 0.26
CA GLN A 10 -0.12 14.14 -0.12
C GLN A 10 0.68 14.18 -1.41
N TYR A 11 1.67 13.29 -1.58
CA TYR A 11 2.46 13.18 -2.80
C TYR A 11 1.61 12.78 -4.00
N ASN A 12 0.68 11.84 -3.83
CA ASN A 12 -0.25 11.44 -4.88
C ASN A 12 -1.21 12.57 -5.30
N ILE A 13 -1.76 13.32 -4.32
CA ILE A 13 -2.63 14.49 -4.57
C ILE A 13 -1.85 15.61 -5.26
N GLN A 14 -0.65 15.90 -4.77
CA GLN A 14 0.23 16.92 -5.36
C GLN A 14 0.93 16.46 -6.64
N LYS A 15 0.70 15.21 -7.06
CA LYS A 15 1.38 14.57 -8.20
C LYS A 15 2.91 14.75 -8.16
N LYS A 16 3.47 14.67 -6.96
CA LYS A 16 4.91 14.70 -6.72
C LYS A 16 5.52 13.36 -7.09
N GLU A 17 6.78 13.42 -7.50
CA GLU A 17 7.55 12.23 -7.82
C GLU A 17 7.81 11.39 -6.55
N ILE A 18 7.58 10.07 -6.67
CA ILE A 18 7.88 9.08 -5.64
C ILE A 18 8.91 8.14 -6.26
N VAL A 19 10.10 8.10 -5.66
CA VAL A 19 11.23 7.33 -6.21
C VAL A 19 11.41 6.07 -5.37
N ALA A 20 11.09 4.91 -5.93
CA ALA A 20 11.38 3.62 -5.29
C ALA A 20 12.77 3.14 -5.72
N LYS A 21 13.72 3.05 -4.78
CA LYS A 21 15.08 2.53 -4.99
C LYS A 21 15.32 1.29 -4.14
N GLY A 22 15.46 0.14 -4.78
CA GLY A 22 15.68 -1.13 -4.08
C GLY A 22 14.54 -1.44 -3.11
N ASP A 23 14.87 -1.57 -1.83
CA ASP A 23 13.96 -1.83 -0.72
C ASP A 23 13.42 -0.55 -0.04
N GLU A 24 13.77 0.62 -0.55
CA GLU A 24 13.35 1.90 0.02
C GLU A 24 12.51 2.72 -0.96
N VAL A 25 11.63 3.53 -0.39
CA VAL A 25 10.77 4.48 -1.10
C VAL A 25 11.12 5.88 -0.62
N ILE A 26 11.50 6.72 -1.56
CA ILE A 26 11.95 8.09 -1.33
C ILE A 26 10.83 9.05 -1.76
N PHE A 27 10.40 9.88 -0.82
CA PHE A 27 9.43 10.96 -0.95
C PHE A 27 10.16 12.28 -0.71
N GLY A 28 10.78 12.82 -1.75
CA GLY A 28 11.58 14.04 -1.65
C GLY A 28 12.72 13.87 -0.64
N GLU A 29 12.59 14.48 0.54
CA GLU A 29 13.58 14.44 1.62
C GLU A 29 13.37 13.28 2.61
N PHE A 30 12.27 12.55 2.52
CA PHE A 30 11.98 11.43 3.41
C PHE A 30 12.16 10.10 2.71
N SER A 31 12.74 9.10 3.38
CA SER A 31 12.77 7.72 2.89
C SER A 31 12.15 6.77 3.90
N TRP A 32 11.41 5.78 3.39
CA TRP A 32 10.88 4.68 4.19
C TRP A 32 11.16 3.34 3.53
N PRO A 33 11.42 2.27 4.29
CA PRO A 33 11.56 0.95 3.74
C PRO A 33 10.19 0.45 3.24
N LYS A 34 10.18 -0.25 2.11
CA LYS A 34 8.98 -0.85 1.50
C LYS A 34 8.22 -1.78 2.45
N ASN A 35 8.96 -2.49 3.30
CA ASN A 35 8.41 -3.40 4.31
C ASN A 35 7.87 -2.68 5.57
N VAL A 36 7.84 -1.34 5.59
CA VAL A 36 7.25 -0.61 6.72
C VAL A 36 5.74 -0.88 6.76
N LYS A 37 5.24 -1.35 7.90
CA LYS A 37 3.81 -1.45 8.15
C LYS A 37 3.22 -0.06 8.33
N THR A 38 2.18 0.24 7.58
CA THR A 38 1.49 1.51 7.67
C THR A 38 0.38 1.47 8.72
N ASN A 39 -0.27 2.60 9.01
CA ASN A 39 -1.44 2.63 9.89
C ASN A 39 -2.74 2.16 9.21
N TYR A 40 -2.66 1.58 8.00
CA TYR A 40 -3.84 1.09 7.27
C TYR A 40 -4.05 -0.40 7.57
N ILE A 41 -5.14 -0.68 8.29
CA ILE A 41 -5.49 -2.04 8.72
C ILE A 41 -6.07 -2.83 7.54
N ILE A 42 -5.67 -4.08 7.40
CA ILE A 42 -6.23 -5.01 6.42
C ILE A 42 -7.68 -5.31 6.81
N SER A 43 -8.62 -4.87 5.98
CA SER A 43 -10.04 -5.16 6.16
C SER A 43 -10.25 -6.67 6.15
N GLY A 44 -10.95 -7.20 7.16
CA GLY A 44 -11.09 -8.64 7.38
C GLY A 44 -10.23 -9.19 8.52
N THR A 45 -9.11 -8.53 8.84
CA THR A 45 -8.25 -8.89 9.98
C THR A 45 -8.74 -8.23 11.27
N GLY A 46 -8.38 -8.79 12.43
CA GLY A 46 -8.83 -8.28 13.73
C GLY A 46 -10.26 -8.67 14.14
N LYS A 47 -10.95 -9.49 13.34
CA LYS A 47 -12.20 -10.15 13.75
C LYS A 47 -11.88 -11.40 14.57
N GLU A 48 -12.67 -11.66 15.61
CA GLU A 48 -12.58 -12.86 16.47
C GLU A 48 -11.23 -13.06 17.19
N GLY A 49 -10.54 -11.97 17.57
CA GLY A 49 -9.31 -12.06 18.38
C GLY A 49 -8.04 -12.35 17.57
N GLN A 50 -8.13 -12.40 16.24
CA GLN A 50 -6.96 -12.46 15.37
C GLN A 50 -6.15 -11.15 15.45
N PRO A 51 -4.81 -11.20 15.27
CA PRO A 51 -4.00 -9.99 15.25
C PRO A 51 -4.45 -9.05 14.12
N LYS A 52 -4.45 -7.74 14.40
CA LYS A 52 -4.68 -6.74 13.35
C LYS A 52 -3.47 -6.75 12.43
N GLU A 53 -3.72 -6.96 11.14
CA GLU A 53 -2.67 -6.84 10.15
C GLU A 53 -2.73 -5.48 9.50
N TYR A 54 -1.57 -5.00 9.09
CA TYR A 54 -1.39 -3.67 8.56
C TYR A 54 -0.72 -3.80 7.20
N TYR A 55 -1.26 -3.10 6.22
CA TYR A 55 -0.67 -3.08 4.89
C TYR A 55 0.72 -2.45 4.94
N THR A 56 1.65 -3.07 4.23
CA THR A 56 2.98 -2.50 4.05
C THR A 56 2.94 -1.36 3.03
N LEU A 57 3.93 -0.48 3.10
CA LEU A 57 4.07 0.61 2.15
C LEU A 57 4.15 0.08 0.71
N ASP A 58 4.83 -1.05 0.50
CA ASP A 58 4.95 -1.68 -0.81
C ASP A 58 3.58 -2.07 -1.39
N SER A 59 2.71 -2.71 -0.60
CA SER A 59 1.36 -3.07 -1.04
C SER A 59 0.55 -1.84 -1.46
N ILE A 60 0.64 -0.75 -0.71
CA ILE A 60 -0.11 0.48 -1.02
C ILE A 60 0.45 1.16 -2.27
N LEU A 61 1.76 1.18 -2.46
CA LEU A 61 2.40 1.70 -3.66
C LEU A 61 2.04 0.87 -4.89
N PHE A 62 2.04 -0.45 -4.74
CA PHE A 62 1.63 -1.37 -5.79
C PHE A 62 0.16 -1.14 -6.19
N LEU A 63 -0.73 -0.96 -5.21
CA LEU A 63 -2.12 -0.55 -5.45
C LEU A 63 -2.19 0.78 -6.19
N LEU A 64 -1.43 1.78 -5.76
CA LEU A 64 -1.47 3.12 -6.35
C LEU A 64 -1.02 3.11 -7.81
N ASN A 65 0.02 2.33 -8.13
CA ASN A 65 0.54 2.18 -9.49
C ASN A 65 -0.41 1.35 -10.38
N ASN A 66 -1.13 0.39 -9.80
CA ASN A 66 -2.07 -0.48 -10.51
C ASN A 66 -3.55 -0.08 -10.28
N VAL A 67 -3.81 1.13 -9.81
CA VAL A 67 -5.19 1.58 -9.48
C VAL A 67 -6.05 1.59 -10.74
N HIS A 68 -5.44 1.89 -11.88
CA HIS A 68 -6.02 1.91 -13.22
C HIS A 68 -6.47 0.53 -13.71
N LEU A 69 -5.92 -0.56 -13.17
CA LEU A 69 -6.30 -1.91 -13.59
C LEU A 69 -7.67 -2.29 -13.01
N PRO A 70 -8.51 -3.04 -13.74
CA PRO A 70 -9.72 -3.61 -13.16
C PRO A 70 -9.36 -4.52 -11.97
N HIS A 71 -10.19 -4.49 -10.92
CA HIS A 71 -9.98 -5.24 -9.67
C HIS A 71 -9.51 -6.70 -9.87
N PRO A 72 -10.13 -7.54 -10.72
CA PRO A 72 -9.66 -8.92 -10.93
C PRO A 72 -8.25 -9.02 -11.52
N SER A 73 -7.84 -8.07 -12.37
CA SER A 73 -6.47 -8.03 -12.91
C SER A 73 -5.47 -7.60 -11.86
N TYR A 74 -5.85 -6.68 -10.96
CA TYR A 74 -5.03 -6.27 -9.83
C TYR A 74 -4.78 -7.44 -8.87
N VAL A 75 -5.83 -8.17 -8.48
CA VAL A 75 -5.71 -9.33 -7.56
C VAL A 75 -4.76 -10.38 -8.14
N ARG A 76 -4.90 -10.72 -9.43
CA ARG A 76 -3.95 -11.63 -10.10
C ARG A 76 -2.52 -11.09 -10.09
N ARG A 77 -2.34 -9.79 -10.33
CA ARG A 77 -1.01 -9.16 -10.36
C ARG A 77 -0.37 -9.17 -8.97
N ALA A 78 -1.14 -8.88 -7.92
CA ALA A 78 -0.69 -8.94 -6.53
C ALA A 78 -0.29 -10.38 -6.15
N ALA A 79 -1.13 -11.36 -6.48
CA ALA A 79 -0.86 -12.78 -6.25
C ALA A 79 0.42 -13.27 -6.96
N VAL A 80 0.71 -12.75 -8.15
CA VAL A 80 1.96 -13.03 -8.89
C VAL A 80 3.16 -12.30 -8.30
N SER A 81 2.98 -11.09 -7.77
CA SER A 81 4.06 -10.27 -7.23
C SER A 81 4.53 -10.72 -5.83
N ALA A 82 3.98 -11.83 -5.30
CA ALA A 82 4.25 -12.36 -3.96
C ALA A 82 3.98 -11.38 -2.80
N LEU A 83 3.28 -10.27 -3.08
CA LEU A 83 2.72 -9.38 -2.07
C LEU A 83 1.46 -10.07 -1.55
N ASP A 84 1.64 -10.86 -0.49
CA ASP A 84 0.62 -11.51 0.34
C ASP A 84 -0.63 -12.03 -0.39
N GLN A 85 -0.79 -13.35 -0.43
CA GLN A 85 -1.93 -14.01 -1.09
C GLN A 85 -3.30 -13.74 -0.44
N ASP A 86 -3.35 -12.90 0.60
CA ASP A 86 -4.54 -12.50 1.36
C ASP A 86 -5.03 -11.07 1.04
N ILE A 87 -4.51 -10.46 -0.03
CA ILE A 87 -4.86 -9.11 -0.44
C ILE A 87 -6.19 -9.15 -1.24
N GLU A 88 -7.30 -9.43 -0.54
CA GLU A 88 -8.63 -8.98 -0.95
C GLU A 88 -8.73 -7.47 -0.64
N ILE A 89 -7.93 -6.64 -1.32
CA ILE A 89 -8.10 -5.19 -1.27
C ILE A 89 -9.41 -4.88 -1.96
N ASP A 90 -10.47 -4.76 -1.19
CA ASP A 90 -11.72 -4.20 -1.65
C ASP A 90 -11.44 -2.77 -2.16
N LYS A 91 -11.35 -2.63 -3.50
CA LYS A 91 -11.07 -1.34 -4.15
C LYS A 91 -12.17 -0.31 -3.85
N VAL A 92 -13.33 -0.75 -3.36
CA VAL A 92 -14.51 0.10 -3.12
C VAL A 92 -14.34 0.95 -1.84
N GLY A 93 -13.42 0.59 -0.94
CA GLY A 93 -13.19 1.31 0.32
C GLY A 93 -12.03 2.31 0.34
N ILE A 94 -11.23 2.43 -0.72
CA ILE A 94 -10.00 3.24 -0.74
C ILE A 94 -10.16 4.55 -1.54
N PHE A 95 -11.26 4.73 -2.25
CA PHE A 95 -11.61 5.97 -2.97
C PHE A 95 -13.01 6.47 -2.63
#